data_AF-A0AAW5EMN3-F1
#
_entry.id   AF-A0AAW5EMN3-F1
#
_cell.length_a   1.000
_cell.length_b   1.000
_cell.length_c   1.000
_cell.angle_alpha   90.00
_cell.angle_beta   90.00
_cell.angle_gamma   90.00
#
_symmetry.space_group_name_H-M   'P 1'
#
loop_
_entity.id
_entity.type
_entity.pdbx_description
1 polymer ?
#
loop_
_entity_poly.entity_id
_entity_poly.type
_entity_poly.pdbx_seq_one_letter_code
_entity_poly.pdbx_strand_id
1 'polypeptide(L)'
;MIHKLYSAYDLPADHDTCHLFEHLIIRRFLKETEKIGGNRAFAGELDGTTSESSVFFTSALFTSESNALFEKTINDITPFEVSLIQQSISHIEAEMQSNIDLAKTINAANMNAILKQVKATLVLDY
;
A
#
# COMPACT_ATOMS: atom_id res chain seq x y z
N MET A 1 -5.24 -11.38 17.18
CA MET A 1 -4.66 -10.69 16.01
C MET A 1 -3.32 -11.32 15.74
N ILE A 2 -3.02 -11.55 14.46
CA ILE A 2 -1.75 -12.08 13.99
C ILE A 2 -0.92 -10.87 13.58
N HIS A 3 0.24 -10.65 14.21
CA HIS A 3 1.08 -9.50 13.88
C HIS A 3 2.20 -9.89 12.95
N LYS A 4 2.33 -9.11 11.87
CA LYS A 4 3.37 -9.31 10.88
C LYS A 4 3.91 -7.97 10.43
N LEU A 5 5.20 -7.95 10.12
CA LEU A 5 5.87 -6.82 9.49
C LEU A 5 6.28 -7.24 8.08
N TYR A 6 5.83 -6.50 7.08
CA TYR A 6 6.26 -6.66 5.69
C TYR A 6 7.08 -5.46 5.26
N SER A 7 7.92 -5.65 4.24
CA SER A 7 8.72 -4.58 3.68
C SER A 7 8.86 -4.70 2.18
N ALA A 8 8.94 -3.56 1.50
CA ALA A 8 9.44 -3.42 0.15
C ALA A 8 10.62 -2.44 0.20
N TYR A 9 11.84 -2.94 -0.01
CA TYR A 9 13.08 -2.16 0.07
C TYR A 9 13.56 -1.69 -1.30
N ASP A 10 14.39 -0.64 -1.28
CA ASP A 10 15.14 -0.14 -2.44
C ASP A 10 14.24 0.05 -3.67
N LEU A 11 13.04 0.59 -3.45
CA LEU A 11 12.11 0.87 -4.53
C LEU A 11 12.77 1.87 -5.51
N PRO A 12 12.60 1.66 -6.81
CA PRO A 12 13.22 2.48 -7.86
C PRO A 12 12.45 3.80 -8.05
N ALA A 13 12.20 4.51 -6.95
CA ALA A 13 11.35 5.69 -6.91
C ALA A 13 11.76 6.64 -5.78
N ASP A 14 11.34 7.91 -5.88
CA ASP A 14 11.50 8.87 -4.81
C ASP A 14 10.57 8.58 -3.62
N HIS A 15 10.80 9.28 -2.51
CA HIS A 15 10.05 9.12 -1.27
C HIS A 15 8.54 9.31 -1.45
N ASP A 16 8.12 10.37 -2.14
CA ASP A 16 6.71 10.69 -2.31
C ASP A 16 5.99 9.62 -3.14
N THR A 17 6.67 9.05 -4.13
CA THR A 17 6.15 7.94 -4.93
C THR A 17 6.08 6.64 -4.12
N CYS A 18 7.05 6.39 -3.23
CA CYS A 18 7.00 5.27 -2.28
C CYS A 18 5.86 5.44 -1.27
N HIS A 19 5.64 6.66 -0.80
CA HIS A 19 4.53 6.99 0.09
C HIS A 19 3.18 6.80 -0.60
N LEU A 20 3.05 7.22 -1.85
CA LEU A 20 1.85 6.91 -2.64
C LEU A 20 1.65 5.39 -2.82
N PHE A 21 2.73 4.65 -3.06
CA PHE A 21 2.67 3.18 -3.17
C PHE A 21 2.14 2.54 -1.89
N GLU A 22 2.59 2.99 -0.72
CA GLU A 22 2.09 2.55 0.58
C GLU A 22 0.56 2.66 0.68
N HIS A 23 0.01 3.87 0.49
CA HIS A 23 -1.43 4.09 0.55
C HIS A 23 -2.19 3.26 -0.48
N LEU A 24 -1.64 3.09 -1.68
CA LEU A 24 -2.28 2.32 -2.74
C LEU A 24 -2.41 0.83 -2.40
N ILE A 25 -1.39 0.24 -1.78
CA ILE A 25 -1.45 -1.15 -1.30
C ILE A 25 -2.52 -1.30 -0.21
N ILE A 26 -2.54 -0.42 0.79
CA ILE A 26 -3.54 -0.46 1.87
C ILE A 26 -4.95 -0.32 1.29
N ARG A 27 -5.18 0.65 0.40
CA ARG A 27 -6.50 0.84 -0.21
C ARG A 27 -6.91 -0.32 -1.11
N ARG A 28 -5.97 -0.94 -1.83
CA ARG A 28 -6.26 -2.18 -2.59
C ARG A 28 -6.70 -3.29 -1.64
N PHE A 29 -6.01 -3.50 -0.53
CA PHE A 29 -6.36 -4.53 0.45
C PHE A 29 -7.78 -4.33 1.01
N LEU A 30 -8.13 -3.08 1.36
CA LEU A 30 -9.47 -2.75 1.82
C LEU A 30 -10.55 -3.05 0.76
N LYS A 31 -10.29 -2.70 -0.51
CA LYS A 31 -11.20 -3.03 -1.63
C LYS A 31 -11.33 -4.54 -1.83
N GLU A 32 -10.25 -5.30 -1.77
CA GLU A 32 -10.31 -6.75 -1.92
C GLU A 32 -11.05 -7.40 -0.75
N THR A 33 -10.89 -6.86 0.47
CA THR A 33 -11.65 -7.29 1.66
C THR A 33 -13.16 -7.09 1.46
N GLU A 34 -13.57 -5.93 0.94
CA GLU A 34 -14.98 -5.63 0.64
C GLU A 34 -15.56 -6.54 -0.45
N LYS A 35 -14.78 -6.87 -1.50
CA LYS A 35 -15.21 -7.76 -2.59
C LYS A 35 -15.56 -9.17 -2.12
N ILE A 36 -14.90 -9.67 -1.08
CA ILE A 36 -15.16 -11.01 -0.53
C ILE A 36 -16.25 -11.02 0.55
N GLY A 37 -17.01 -9.93 0.69
CA GLY A 37 -18.07 -9.79 1.69
C GLY A 37 -17.54 -9.46 3.09
N GLY A 38 -16.25 -9.15 3.22
CA GLY A 38 -15.66 -8.66 4.46
C GLY A 38 -16.06 -7.21 4.73
N ASN A 39 -15.86 -6.77 5.96
CA ASN A 39 -16.00 -5.37 6.35
C ASN A 39 -14.66 -4.88 6.87
N ARG A 40 -14.18 -3.76 6.31
CA ARG A 40 -12.94 -3.10 6.73
C ARG A 40 -12.83 -2.88 8.25
N ALA A 41 -13.95 -2.62 8.92
CA ALA A 41 -13.99 -2.42 10.37
C ALA A 41 -13.64 -3.70 11.18
N PHE A 42 -13.69 -4.87 10.54
CA PHE A 42 -13.43 -6.17 11.15
C PHE A 42 -12.28 -6.92 10.48
N ALA A 43 -11.43 -6.24 9.70
CA ALA A 43 -10.21 -6.85 9.15
C ALA A 43 -9.08 -6.93 10.19
N GLY A 44 -9.04 -5.94 11.09
CA GLY A 44 -7.95 -5.69 12.05
C GLY A 44 -7.29 -4.36 11.74
N GLU A 45 -6.03 -4.22 12.12
CA GLU A 45 -5.22 -3.03 11.84
C GLU A 45 -4.21 -3.32 10.73
N LEU A 46 -4.03 -2.36 9.83
CA LEU A 46 -2.99 -2.38 8.81
C LEU A 46 -2.51 -0.94 8.64
N ASP A 47 -1.24 -0.72 8.95
CA ASP A 47 -0.59 0.58 8.85
C ASP A 47 0.64 0.49 7.96
N GLY A 48 1.05 1.64 7.44
CA GLY A 48 2.20 1.78 6.57
C GLY A 48 3.20 2.79 7.14
N THR A 49 4.46 2.64 6.76
CA THR A 49 5.48 3.64 7.02
C THR A 49 6.47 3.67 5.87
N THR A 50 6.62 4.84 5.26
CA THR A 50 7.61 5.08 4.22
C THR A 50 8.84 5.72 4.82
N SER A 51 10.00 5.12 4.53
CA SER A 51 11.32 5.65 4.90
C SER A 51 12.21 5.63 3.67
N GLU A 52 12.57 6.81 3.18
CA GLU A 52 13.33 6.97 1.93
C GLU A 52 12.67 6.21 0.76
N SER A 53 13.37 5.23 0.17
CA SER A 53 12.91 4.35 -0.91
C SER A 53 12.32 3.02 -0.42
N SER A 54 11.98 2.93 0.87
CA SER A 54 11.46 1.70 1.48
C SER A 54 10.08 1.92 2.10
N VAL A 55 9.23 0.91 2.01
CA VAL A 55 7.90 0.91 2.63
C VAL A 55 7.77 -0.29 3.54
N PHE A 56 7.30 -0.05 4.75
CA PHE A 56 7.03 -1.05 5.77
C PHE A 56 5.54 -1.13 6.02
N PHE A 57 5.00 -2.34 6.18
CA PHE A 57 3.60 -2.55 6.53
C PHE A 57 3.50 -3.37 7.81
N THR A 58 2.93 -2.77 8.85
CA THR A 58 2.60 -3.44 10.10
C THR A 58 1.15 -3.90 10.03
N SER A 59 0.93 -5.21 10.13
CA SER A 59 -0.42 -5.77 10.12
C SER A 59 -0.72 -6.41 11.47
N ALA A 60 -1.90 -6.12 12.03
CA ALA A 60 -2.49 -6.80 13.18
C ALA A 60 -3.89 -7.31 12.80
N LEU A 61 -3.94 -8.29 11.89
CA LEU A 61 -5.19 -8.75 11.30
C LEU A 61 -5.82 -9.89 12.13
N PHE A 62 -7.15 -9.96 12.15
CA PHE A 62 -7.85 -10.89 13.05
C PHE A 62 -7.72 -12.35 12.67
N THR A 63 -7.69 -12.67 11.37
CA THR A 63 -7.75 -14.04 10.87
C THR A 63 -6.62 -14.35 9.89
N SER A 64 -6.34 -15.64 9.71
CA SER A 64 -5.36 -16.11 8.74
C SER A 64 -5.76 -15.79 7.30
N GLU A 65 -7.07 -15.77 7.01
CA GLU A 65 -7.60 -15.42 5.69
C GLU A 65 -7.33 -13.94 5.36
N SER A 66 -7.54 -13.03 6.31
CA SER A 66 -7.21 -11.60 6.13
C SER A 66 -5.71 -11.41 5.91
N ASN A 67 -4.86 -12.15 6.65
CA ASN A 67 -3.41 -12.13 6.44
C ASN A 67 -3.03 -12.63 5.05
N ALA A 68 -3.55 -13.78 4.63
CA ALA A 68 -3.28 -14.33 3.31
C ALA A 68 -3.77 -13.40 2.19
N LEU A 69 -4.89 -12.71 2.39
CA LEU A 69 -5.38 -11.69 1.46
C LEU A 69 -4.43 -10.50 1.37
N PHE A 70 -3.88 -10.04 2.49
CA PHE A 70 -2.90 -8.98 2.50
C PHE A 70 -1.59 -9.40 1.82
N GLU A 71 -1.08 -10.60 2.11
CA GLU A 71 0.10 -11.19 1.46
C GLU A 71 -0.08 -11.29 -0.06
N LYS A 72 -1.27 -11.66 -0.51
CA LYS A 72 -1.62 -11.66 -1.93
C LYS A 72 -1.66 -10.24 -2.51
N THR A 73 -2.22 -9.29 -1.76
CA THR A 73 -2.40 -7.90 -2.19
C THR A 73 -1.07 -7.17 -2.37
N ILE A 74 -0.16 -7.31 -1.41
CA ILE A 74 1.14 -6.63 -1.44
C ILE A 74 2.05 -7.14 -2.57
N ASN A 75 1.81 -8.37 -3.04
CA ASN A 75 2.51 -8.99 -4.18
C ASN A 75 1.70 -8.93 -5.50
N ASP A 76 0.55 -8.26 -5.52
CA ASP A 76 -0.30 -8.15 -6.71
C ASP A 76 0.25 -7.12 -7.68
N ILE A 77 0.76 -7.59 -8.82
CA ILE A 77 1.31 -6.74 -9.90
C ILE A 77 0.24 -6.15 -10.83
N THR A 78 -1.05 -6.41 -10.59
CA THR A 78 -2.14 -5.82 -11.36
C THR A 78 -2.02 -4.29 -11.29
N PRO A 79 -2.17 -3.56 -12.41
CA PRO A 79 -2.15 -2.10 -12.40
C PRO A 79 -3.14 -1.49 -11.41
N PHE A 80 -2.79 -0.33 -10.82
CA PHE A 80 -3.76 0.42 -10.03
C PHE A 80 -4.76 1.13 -10.93
N GLU A 81 -6.03 1.14 -10.50
CA GLU A 81 -7.06 1.96 -11.13
C GLU A 81 -6.70 3.44 -11.04
N VAL A 82 -6.84 4.18 -12.16
CA VAL A 82 -6.49 5.61 -12.21
C VAL A 82 -7.24 6.43 -11.15
N SER A 83 -8.50 6.10 -10.90
CA SER A 83 -9.31 6.75 -9.86
C SER A 83 -8.77 6.50 -8.45
N LEU A 84 -8.19 5.33 -8.18
CA LEU A 84 -7.57 5.01 -6.90
C LEU A 84 -6.28 5.80 -6.69
N ILE A 85 -5.48 5.95 -7.74
CA ILE A 85 -4.27 6.80 -7.74
C ILE A 85 -4.65 8.24 -7.43
N GLN A 86 -5.62 8.82 -8.16
CA GLN A 86 -6.06 10.20 -7.95
C GLN A 86 -6.61 10.43 -6.54
N GLN A 87 -7.44 9.52 -6.03
CA GLN A 87 -7.97 9.59 -4.66
C GLN A 87 -6.86 9.52 -3.60
N SER A 88 -5.82 8.73 -3.84
CA SER A 88 -4.70 8.57 -2.90
C SER A 88 -3.80 9.80 -2.94
N ILE A 89 -3.52 10.37 -4.11
CA ILE A 89 -2.79 11.63 -4.27
C ILE A 89 -3.48 12.75 -3.50
N SER A 90 -4.78 12.98 -3.72
CA SER A 90 -5.52 14.03 -2.99
C SER A 90 -5.53 13.83 -1.47
N HIS A 91 -5.44 12.58 -1.01
CA HIS A 91 -5.35 12.28 0.42
C HIS A 91 -3.98 12.65 0.99
N ILE A 92 -2.90 12.25 0.30
CA ILE A 92 -1.51 12.51 0.72
C ILE A 92 -1.21 14.01 0.67
N GLU A 93 -1.68 14.72 -0.36
CA GLU A 93 -1.53 16.19 -0.44
C GLU A 93 -2.15 16.87 0.79
N ALA A 94 -3.30 16.38 1.27
CA ALA A 94 -3.94 16.88 2.48
C ALA A 94 -3.19 16.49 3.76
N GLU A 95 -2.66 15.26 3.83
CA GLU A 95 -1.86 14.76 4.96
C GLU A 95 -0.56 15.55 5.15
N MET A 96 0.18 15.76 4.06
CA MET A 96 1.44 16.50 4.06
C MET A 96 1.27 18.02 4.23
N GLN A 97 0.02 18.52 4.20
CA GLN A 97 -0.31 19.95 4.15
C GLN A 97 0.49 20.70 3.07
N SER A 98 0.84 20.00 1.98
CA SER A 98 1.81 20.49 1.00
C SER A 98 1.10 21.13 -0.19
N ASN A 99 1.72 22.16 -0.78
CA ASN A 99 1.32 22.73 -2.08
C ASN A 99 1.99 22.00 -3.27
N ILE A 100 2.62 20.84 -3.03
CA ILE A 100 3.28 20.07 -4.09
C ILE A 100 2.19 19.31 -4.86
N ASP A 101 2.12 19.57 -6.16
CA ASP A 101 1.23 18.89 -7.08
C ASP A 101 1.83 17.53 -7.44
N LEU A 102 1.60 16.54 -6.57
CA LEU A 102 2.11 15.18 -6.76
C LEU A 102 1.56 14.57 -8.06
N ALA A 103 0.40 15.02 -8.54
CA ALA A 103 -0.16 14.59 -9.81
C ALA A 103 0.64 15.06 -11.04
N LYS A 104 1.50 16.09 -10.92
CA LYS A 104 2.45 16.49 -11.97
C LYS A 104 3.70 15.61 -12.04
N THR A 105 4.09 15.02 -10.91
CA THR A 105 5.32 14.23 -10.80
C THR A 105 5.04 12.73 -10.91
N ILE A 106 3.88 12.28 -10.41
CA ILE A 106 3.49 10.88 -10.34
C ILE A 106 2.32 10.60 -11.27
N ASN A 107 2.56 9.72 -12.25
CA ASN A 107 1.52 9.23 -13.15
C ASN A 107 1.30 7.71 -12.99
N ALA A 108 0.21 7.21 -13.56
CA ALA A 108 -0.14 5.79 -13.50
C ALA A 108 0.95 4.86 -14.07
N ALA A 109 1.74 5.32 -15.05
CA ALA A 109 2.82 4.52 -15.62
C ALA A 109 3.96 4.31 -14.61
N ASN A 110 4.33 5.33 -13.83
CA ASN A 110 5.35 5.23 -12.79
C ASN A 110 4.91 4.22 -11.71
N MET A 111 3.66 4.32 -11.23
CA MET A 111 3.14 3.40 -10.21
C MET A 111 3.09 1.95 -10.68
N ASN A 112 2.68 1.73 -11.93
CA ASN A 112 2.65 0.39 -12.52
C ASN A 112 4.04 -0.18 -12.79
N ALA A 113 5.04 0.69 -13.01
CA ALA A 113 6.44 0.27 -13.15
C ALA A 113 7.03 -0.18 -11.81
N ILE A 114 6.69 0.53 -10.72
CA ILE A 114 7.08 0.16 -9.35
C ILE A 114 6.46 -1.17 -8.95
N LEU A 115 5.16 -1.38 -9.19
CA LEU A 115 4.47 -2.63 -8.91
C LEU A 115 5.17 -3.88 -9.47
N LYS A 116 5.74 -3.77 -10.68
CA LYS A 116 6.44 -4.89 -11.33
C LYS A 116 7.81 -5.19 -10.72
N GLN A 117 8.37 -4.24 -9.97
CA GLN A 117 9.71 -4.32 -9.38
C GLN A 117 9.65 -4.59 -7.87
N VAL A 118 8.52 -4.28 -7.23
CA VAL A 118 8.29 -4.59 -5.82
C VAL A 118 8.32 -6.09 -5.59
N LYS A 119 9.10 -6.51 -4.61
CA LYS A 119 9.00 -7.83 -3.98
C LYS A 119 8.84 -7.62 -2.49
N ALA A 120 7.61 -7.71 -2.01
CA ALA A 120 7.38 -7.56 -0.59
C ALA A 120 7.80 -8.83 0.15
N THR A 121 8.55 -8.63 1.23
CA THR A 121 9.09 -9.72 2.03
C THR A 121 8.56 -9.63 3.45
N LEU A 122 8.13 -10.77 4.02
CA LEU A 122 7.83 -10.89 5.44
C LEU A 122 9.13 -10.74 6.24
N VAL A 123 9.20 -9.73 7.10
CA VAL A 123 10.36 -9.39 7.92
C VAL A 123 10.28 -10.07 9.28
N LEU A 124 9.09 -10.08 9.89
CA LEU A 124 8.88 -10.59 11.24
C LEU A 124 7.45 -11.10 11.43
N ASP A 125 7.31 -12.15 12.24
CA ASP A 125 6.06 -12.67 12.80
C ASP A 125 6.17 -12.56 14.34
N TYR A 126 5.25 -11.85 14.99
CA TYR A 126 5.37 -11.49 16.43
C TYR A 126 4.05 -11.34 17.20
#